data_AF-A0A1I0LUI3-F1
#
_entry.id   AF-A0A1I0LUI3-F1
#
_cell.length_a   1.000
_cell.length_b   1.000
_cell.length_c   1.000
_cell.angle_alpha   90.00
_cell.angle_beta   90.00
_cell.angle_gamma   90.00
#
_symmetry.space_group_name_H-M   'P 1'
#
loop_
_entity.id
_entity.type
_entity.pdbx_description
1 polymer ?
#
loop_
_entity_poly.entity_id
_entity_poly.type
_entity_poly.pdbx_seq_one_letter_code
_entity_poly.pdbx_strand_id
1 'polypeptide(L)'
;MIGPGHWATGISVRCDSRGGWGAHVDFYDEGHGDDDPGRGRISTEGTLRTRYFVGGSGQVDALTVAIDTVKADAEKLGIVWRDPTVYYEGGGESQGYPPPEGWENLVNRHAARLGWRSCYRQDTT
;
A
#
# COMPACT_ATOMS: atom_id res chain seq x y z
N MET A 1 -7.75 10.58 17.54
CA MET A 1 -7.32 11.11 16.25
C MET A 1 -7.13 12.62 16.39
N ILE A 2 -5.89 13.09 16.25
CA ILE A 2 -5.47 14.41 16.79
C ILE A 2 -5.03 15.40 15.72
N GLY A 3 -5.02 14.96 14.46
CA GLY A 3 -4.81 15.81 13.29
C GLY A 3 -6.10 16.13 12.55
N PRO A 4 -6.14 17.25 11.80
CA PRO A 4 -7.25 17.57 10.89
C PRO A 4 -7.29 16.68 9.65
N GLY A 5 -6.26 15.86 9.42
CA GLY A 5 -6.15 14.98 8.25
C GLY A 5 -5.37 13.69 8.52
N HIS A 6 -5.26 12.90 7.46
CA HIS A 6 -4.55 11.62 7.42
C HIS A 6 -3.51 11.63 6.32
N TRP A 7 -2.45 10.85 6.50
CA TRP A 7 -1.41 10.68 5.49
C TRP A 7 -0.93 9.24 5.42
N ALA A 8 -0.38 8.86 4.27
CA ALA A 8 0.17 7.53 4.01
C ALA A 8 1.46 7.61 3.17
N THR A 9 2.31 6.59 3.30
CA THR A 9 3.60 6.49 2.59
C THR A 9 3.55 5.58 1.36
N GLY A 10 2.38 5.03 1.04
CA GLY A 10 2.25 4.18 -0.14
C GLY A 10 1.20 3.10 -0.01
N ILE A 11 1.30 2.15 -0.93
CA ILE A 11 0.38 1.01 -1.07
C ILE A 11 1.19 -0.27 -0.93
N SER A 12 0.81 -1.13 -0.01
CA SER A 12 1.37 -2.47 0.16
C SER A 12 0.52 -3.50 -0.58
N VAL A 13 1.14 -4.33 -1.39
CA VAL A 13 0.48 -5.37 -2.20
C VAL A 13 0.90 -6.76 -1.77
N ARG A 14 0.06 -7.75 -2.06
CA ARG A 14 0.31 -9.15 -1.76
C ARG A 14 -0.38 -10.04 -2.77
N CYS A 15 0.18 -11.22 -3.02
CA CYS A 15 -0.38 -12.20 -3.96
C CYS A 15 -0.80 -13.46 -3.20
N ASP A 16 -1.98 -14.01 -3.49
CA ASP A 16 -2.38 -15.31 -2.95
C ASP A 16 -1.83 -16.49 -3.77
N SER A 17 -2.01 -17.71 -3.26
CA SER A 17 -1.57 -18.93 -3.93
C SER A 17 -2.33 -19.22 -5.24
N ARG A 18 -3.37 -18.44 -5.57
CA ARG A 18 -4.17 -18.58 -6.79
C ARG A 18 -3.83 -17.50 -7.81
N GLY A 19 -2.83 -16.65 -7.54
CA GLY A 19 -2.42 -15.55 -8.41
C GLY A 19 -3.32 -14.31 -8.31
N GLY A 20 -4.17 -14.23 -7.29
CA GLY A 20 -4.98 -13.06 -6.99
C GLY A 20 -4.17 -12.01 -6.22
N TRP A 21 -4.49 -10.73 -6.43
CA TRP A 21 -3.78 -9.62 -5.79
C TRP A 21 -4.63 -8.88 -4.76
N GLY A 22 -4.03 -8.60 -3.61
CA GLY A 22 -4.59 -7.72 -2.59
C GLY A 22 -3.73 -6.46 -2.45
N ALA A 23 -4.35 -5.36 -2.03
CA ALA A 23 -3.66 -4.12 -1.74
C ALA A 23 -4.19 -3.52 -0.44
N HIS A 24 -3.33 -2.81 0.28
CA HIS A 24 -3.71 -2.01 1.45
C HIS A 24 -2.88 -0.74 1.58
N VAL A 25 -3.42 0.20 2.35
CA VAL A 25 -2.83 1.49 2.70
C VAL A 25 -2.93 1.60 4.20
N ASP A 26 -1.78 1.65 4.86
CA ASP A 26 -1.71 2.09 6.25
C ASP A 26 -1.61 3.62 6.26
N PHE A 27 -2.43 4.24 7.09
CA PHE A 27 -2.50 5.69 7.20
C PHE A 27 -2.42 6.11 8.66
N TYR A 28 -1.90 7.32 8.86
CA TYR A 28 -1.59 7.89 10.16
C TYR A 28 -2.30 9.23 10.26
N ASP A 29 -2.73 9.60 11.47
CA ASP A 29 -3.18 10.97 11.70
C ASP A 29 -2.01 11.96 11.68
N GLU A 30 -2.32 13.25 11.53
CA GLU A 30 -1.31 14.33 11.62
C GLU A 30 -0.95 14.69 13.07
N GLY A 31 -1.42 13.92 14.06
CA GLY A 31 -1.09 14.15 15.45
C GLY A 31 0.37 13.81 15.70
N HIS A 32 1.16 14.80 16.13
CA HIS A 32 2.41 14.52 16.83
C HIS A 32 2.06 14.30 18.29
N GLY A 33 2.24 13.08 18.78
CA GLY A 33 2.23 12.85 20.21
C GLY A 33 3.43 13.57 20.81
N ASP A 34 3.20 14.71 21.49
CA ASP A 34 3.94 14.85 22.74
C ASP A 34 3.40 13.67 23.57
N ASP A 35 4.27 12.72 23.93
CA ASP A 35 3.95 11.51 24.70
C ASP A 35 3.45 11.83 26.14
N ASP A 36 2.58 12.83 26.29
CA ASP A 36 1.85 13.21 27.49
C ASP A 36 0.44 12.58 27.47
N PRO A 37 0.28 11.36 27.99
CA PRO A 37 -1.02 10.70 28.08
C PRO A 37 -2.03 11.48 28.94
N GLY A 38 -1.57 12.38 29.83
CA GLY A 38 -2.44 13.20 30.67
C GLY A 38 -3.22 14.27 29.89
N ARG A 39 -2.82 14.57 28.65
CA ARG A 39 -3.50 15.53 27.75
C ARG A 39 -4.34 14.87 26.67
N GLY A 40 -4.41 13.53 26.65
CA GLY A 40 -5.14 12.77 25.64
C GLY A 40 -4.57 12.96 24.22
N ARG A 41 -3.28 13.32 24.10
CA ARG A 41 -2.61 13.62 22.83
C ARG A 41 -1.98 12.38 22.16
N ILE A 42 -2.77 11.33 21.99
CA ILE A 42 -2.33 10.05 21.40
C ILE A 42 -2.61 10.02 19.88
N SER A 43 -1.55 9.83 19.08
CA SER A 43 -1.65 9.59 17.64
C SER A 43 -2.28 8.22 17.35
N THR A 44 -3.03 8.15 16.26
CA THR A 44 -3.74 6.94 15.83
C THR A 44 -3.43 6.59 14.38
N GLU A 45 -3.44 5.29 14.09
CA GLU A 45 -3.26 4.73 12.75
C GLU A 45 -4.45 3.86 12.35
N GLY A 46 -4.56 3.57 11.07
CA GLY A 46 -5.56 2.65 10.53
C GLY A 46 -5.15 2.08 9.18
N THR A 47 -5.95 1.15 8.68
CA THR A 47 -5.69 0.45 7.41
C THR A 47 -6.93 0.44 6.52
N LEU A 48 -6.75 0.83 5.26
CA LEU A 48 -7.70 0.59 4.17
C LEU A 48 -7.19 -0.57 3.32
N ARG A 49 -8.02 -1.56 3.00
CA ARG A 49 -7.58 -2.73 2.22
C ARG A 49 -8.65 -3.26 1.30
N THR A 50 -8.25 -3.90 0.21
CA THR A 50 -9.17 -4.75 -0.55
C THR A 50 -9.67 -5.88 0.36
N ARG A 51 -10.99 -6.06 0.43
CA ARG A 51 -11.58 -7.09 1.28
C ARG A 51 -11.24 -8.51 0.80
N TYR A 52 -11.12 -8.67 -0.51
CA TYR A 52 -10.80 -9.94 -1.17
C TYR A 52 -9.64 -9.74 -2.13
N PHE A 53 -8.95 -10.83 -2.45
CA PHE A 53 -7.98 -10.85 -3.54
C PHE A 53 -8.71 -10.70 -4.87
N VAL A 54 -8.18 -9.83 -5.72
CA VAL A 54 -8.66 -9.60 -7.08
C VAL A 54 -8.05 -10.66 -7.97
N GLY A 55 -8.87 -11.53 -8.56
CA GLY A 55 -8.43 -12.51 -9.55
C GLY A 55 -8.30 -11.89 -10.93
N GLY A 56 -7.37 -12.41 -11.75
CA GLY A 56 -7.23 -11.99 -13.14
C GLY A 56 -8.36 -12.53 -14.03
N SER A 57 -9.00 -11.66 -14.80
CA SER A 57 -9.75 -12.02 -16.00
C SER A 57 -9.06 -11.31 -17.17
N GLY A 58 -8.74 -12.02 -18.25
CA GLY A 58 -7.67 -11.71 -19.23
C GLY A 58 -7.68 -10.36 -19.98
N GLN A 59 -8.50 -9.38 -19.59
CA GLN A 59 -8.47 -8.01 -20.12
C GLN A 59 -7.97 -6.97 -19.11
N VAL A 60 -7.95 -7.25 -17.80
CA VAL A 60 -7.52 -6.28 -16.78
C VAL A 60 -6.55 -6.92 -15.82
N ASP A 61 -5.41 -6.26 -15.63
CA ASP A 61 -4.38 -6.67 -14.67
C ASP A 61 -4.91 -6.53 -13.23
N ALA A 62 -4.98 -7.65 -12.51
CA ALA A 62 -5.56 -7.71 -11.16
C ALA A 62 -4.78 -6.84 -10.15
N LEU A 63 -3.46 -6.72 -10.31
CA LEU A 63 -2.63 -5.86 -9.47
C LEU A 63 -2.98 -4.38 -9.67
N THR A 64 -3.13 -3.94 -10.93
CA THR A 64 -3.63 -2.60 -11.26
C THR A 64 -4.97 -2.31 -10.57
N VAL A 65 -5.93 -3.24 -10.67
CA VAL A 65 -7.26 -3.04 -10.06
C VAL A 65 -7.17 -2.91 -8.53
N ALA A 66 -6.38 -3.77 -7.88
CA ALA A 66 -6.21 -3.72 -6.44
C ALA A 66 -5.62 -2.39 -5.99
N ILE A 67 -4.54 -1.94 -6.65
CA ILE A 67 -3.85 -0.67 -6.38
C ILE A 67 -4.78 0.52 -6.61
N ASP A 68 -5.42 0.59 -7.78
CA ASP A 68 -6.23 1.74 -8.17
C ASP A 68 -7.48 1.87 -7.29
N THR A 69 -8.04 0.74 -6.83
CA THR A 69 -9.17 0.73 -5.90
C THR A 69 -8.80 1.36 -4.56
N VAL A 70 -7.74 0.87 -3.90
CA VAL A 70 -7.35 1.40 -2.58
C VAL A 70 -6.82 2.83 -2.68
N LYS A 71 -6.15 3.19 -3.78
CA LYS A 71 -5.71 4.56 -4.03
C LYS A 71 -6.90 5.51 -4.13
N ALA A 72 -7.88 5.18 -4.98
CA ALA A 72 -9.05 6.02 -5.20
C ALA A 72 -9.88 6.17 -3.91
N ASP A 73 -10.01 5.11 -3.13
CA ASP A 73 -10.74 5.17 -1.86
C ASP A 73 -9.97 5.94 -0.78
N ALA A 74 -8.63 5.82 -0.72
CA ALA A 74 -7.80 6.65 0.15
C ALA A 74 -7.92 8.14 -0.20
N GLU A 75 -7.92 8.49 -1.48
CA GLU A 75 -8.08 9.88 -1.94
C GLU A 75 -9.48 10.43 -1.61
N LYS A 76 -10.54 9.63 -1.73
CA LYS A 76 -11.90 10.02 -1.29
C LYS A 76 -11.98 10.27 0.21
N LEU A 77 -11.19 9.54 1.01
CA LEU A 77 -11.10 9.72 2.46
C LEU A 77 -10.20 10.91 2.85
N GLY A 78 -9.59 11.60 1.89
CA GLY A 78 -8.71 12.74 2.14
C GLY A 78 -7.33 12.35 2.66
N ILE A 79 -6.88 11.11 2.43
CA ILE A 79 -5.53 10.66 2.80
C ILE A 79 -4.52 11.30 1.84
N VAL A 80 -3.53 12.00 2.40
CA VAL A 80 -2.45 12.65 1.65
C VAL A 80 -1.26 11.70 1.51
N TRP A 81 -0.71 11.60 0.30
CA TRP A 81 0.48 10.79 0.02
C TRP A 81 1.76 11.57 0.35
N ARG A 82 2.64 11.01 1.19
CA ARG A 82 3.95 11.57 1.53
C ARG A 82 5.05 10.60 1.13
N ASP A 83 5.93 11.05 0.22
CA ASP A 83 6.98 10.23 -0.38
C ASP A 83 6.51 8.83 -0.83
N PRO A 84 5.41 8.74 -1.61
CA PRO A 84 4.73 7.47 -1.81
C PRO A 84 5.52 6.49 -2.69
N THR A 85 5.31 5.21 -2.45
CA THR A 85 5.74 4.10 -3.31
C THR A 85 4.76 2.92 -3.21
N VAL A 86 5.04 1.85 -3.94
CA VAL A 86 4.31 0.59 -3.84
C VAL A 86 5.26 -0.44 -3.23
N TYR A 87 4.81 -1.19 -2.23
CA TYR A 87 5.58 -2.19 -1.52
C TYR A 87 4.97 -3.57 -1.74
N TYR A 88 5.77 -4.63 -1.63
CA TYR A 88 5.23 -5.96 -1.38
C TYR A 88 5.19 -6.21 0.13
N GLU A 89 4.09 -6.81 0.62
CA GLU A 89 3.88 -7.07 2.05
C GLU A 89 5.04 -7.88 2.65
N GLY A 90 5.59 -7.39 3.78
CA GLY A 90 6.75 -8.01 4.42
C GLY A 90 8.02 -8.02 3.56
N GLY A 91 8.11 -7.16 2.54
CA GLY A 91 9.27 -7.13 1.63
C GLY A 91 9.43 -8.39 0.78
N GLY A 92 8.40 -9.22 0.68
CA GLY A 92 8.48 -10.54 0.02
C GLY A 92 8.91 -11.68 0.94
N GLU A 93 9.18 -11.42 2.22
CA GLU A 93 9.62 -12.43 3.20
C GLU A 93 8.47 -13.11 3.96
N SER A 94 7.22 -12.70 3.70
CA SER A 94 6.04 -13.24 4.39
C SER A 94 5.79 -14.70 4.02
N GLN A 95 5.98 -15.62 4.98
CA GLN A 95 5.88 -17.07 4.77
C GLN A 95 4.50 -17.56 4.30
N GLY A 96 3.44 -16.80 4.55
CA GLY A 96 2.07 -17.18 4.17
C GLY A 96 1.74 -16.95 2.69
N TYR A 97 2.49 -16.05 2.03
CA TYR A 97 2.18 -15.55 0.69
C TYR A 97 3.48 -15.27 -0.06
N PRO A 98 4.19 -16.32 -0.53
CA PRO A 98 5.44 -16.12 -1.25
C PRO A 98 5.16 -15.29 -2.51
N PRO A 99 6.02 -14.32 -2.82
CA PRO A 99 5.81 -13.49 -3.98
C PRO A 99 6.01 -14.29 -5.28
N PRO A 100 5.25 -13.95 -6.35
CA PRO A 100 5.46 -14.56 -7.65
C PRO A 100 6.82 -14.14 -8.24
N GLU A 101 7.35 -14.92 -9.17
CA GLU A 101 8.60 -14.59 -9.85
C GLU A 101 8.53 -13.20 -10.52
N GLY A 102 9.58 -12.39 -10.35
CA GLY A 102 9.67 -11.04 -10.93
C GLY A 102 8.72 -10.01 -10.32
N TRP A 103 8.21 -10.25 -9.11
CA TRP A 103 7.33 -9.33 -8.40
C TRP A 103 7.96 -7.96 -8.15
N GLU A 104 9.28 -7.86 -7.94
CA GLU A 104 9.99 -6.60 -7.72
C GLU A 104 9.82 -5.67 -8.94
N ASN A 105 9.97 -6.25 -10.14
CA ASN A 105 9.78 -5.54 -11.41
C ASN A 105 8.30 -5.17 -11.64
N LEU A 106 7.37 -6.03 -11.24
CA LEU A 106 5.93 -5.70 -11.26
C LEU A 106 5.64 -4.48 -10.37
N VAL A 107 6.06 -4.54 -9.10
CA VAL A 107 5.83 -3.47 -8.13
C VAL A 107 6.47 -2.15 -8.58
N ASN A 108 7.73 -2.18 -9.03
CA ASN A 108 8.41 -1.00 -9.56
C ASN A 108 7.69 -0.41 -10.79
N ARG A 109 7.18 -1.25 -11.70
CA ARG A 109 6.37 -0.76 -12.84
C ARG A 109 5.10 -0.06 -12.40
N HIS A 110 4.40 -0.57 -11.38
CA HIS A 110 3.22 0.11 -10.86
C HIS A 110 3.55 1.41 -10.11
N ALA A 111 4.65 1.44 -9.35
CA ALA A 111 5.13 2.68 -8.74
C ALA A 111 5.44 3.73 -9.83
N ALA A 112 6.18 3.36 -10.88
CA ALA A 112 6.48 4.25 -11.99
C ALA A 112 5.20 4.72 -12.72
N ARG A 113 4.22 3.83 -12.94
CA ARG A 113 2.91 4.18 -13.54
C ARG A 113 2.18 5.25 -12.72
N LEU A 114 2.28 5.20 -11.40
CA LEU A 114 1.67 6.18 -10.49
C LEU A 114 2.50 7.48 -10.36
N GLY A 115 3.67 7.58 -11.01
CA GLY A 115 4.61 8.69 -10.82
C GLY A 115 5.30 8.66 -9.46
N TRP A 116 5.34 7.49 -8.81
CA TRP A 116 5.91 7.27 -7.48
C TRP A 116 7.32 6.69 -7.56
N ARG A 117 8.10 6.84 -6.49
CA ARG A 117 9.47 6.32 -6.43
C ARG A 117 9.46 4.79 -6.46
N SER A 118 10.42 4.17 -7.14
CA SER A 118 10.66 2.72 -7.06
C SER A 118 11.46 2.36 -5.81
N CYS A 119 11.11 1.28 -5.12
CA CYS A 119 11.71 0.89 -3.84
C CYS A 119 12.58 -0.37 -3.93
N TYR A 120 12.41 -1.20 -4.96
CA TYR A 120 13.22 -2.41 -5.15
C TYR A 120 14.32 -2.18 -6.18
N ARG A 121 15.50 -2.79 -5.94
CA ARG A 121 16.61 -2.75 -6.88
C ARG A 121 16.21 -3.51 -8.15
N GLN A 122 16.42 -2.90 -9.31
CA GLN A 122 16.30 -3.61 -10.57
C GLN A 122 17.61 -4.35 -10.82
N ASP A 123 17.56 -5.67 -10.90
CA ASP A 123 18.67 -6.43 -11.44
C ASP A 123 18.65 -6.24 -12.96
N THR A 124 19.56 -5.42 -13.47
CA THR A 124 19.90 -5.37 -14.89
C THR A 124 20.59 -6.67 -15.25
N THR A 125 19.87 -7.59 -15.89
CA THR A 125 20.44 -8.74 -16.61
C THR A 125 21.01 -8.29 -17.95
#